data_AF-A0A378AUN3-F1
#
_entry.id   AF-A0A378AUN3-F1
#
_cell.length_a   1.000
_cell.length_b   1.000
_cell.length_c   1.000
_cell.angle_alpha   90.00
_cell.angle_beta   90.00
_cell.angle_gamma   90.00
#
_symmetry.space_group_name_H-M   'P 1'
#
loop_
_entity.id
_entity.type
_entity.pdbx_description
1 polymer ?
#
loop_
_entity_poly.entity_id
_entity_poly.type
_entity_poly.pdbx_seq_one_letter_code
_entity_poly.pdbx_strand_id
1 'polypeptide(L)'
;MPVVLLGTFGVLALFGYSINTLTLFAMVLAIGLLVDDAIVVVENVERIMRDEGLPAREATEKSMGEISGALVAIALVLSAVFLPMAFFGGSTGVIYRQFSVTIISAMMLSVVVALTLTPALCGALLSHSKPHTKGFFGAFNRLWGRTEAGYQRRVLGGLRRGAVMMGAYALICGAMALAMWKLPGSFLPVEDQGEIMVQYTLPAGATAVRTAEVRRQVTDWFLTKEKANTDVIFTVDGFSFSGSGAERRDGLRVAEKLVAAQRGTTTRPGHRPARHQRAGDDPRRHPLRHDPAVGRRSRAEQRLHLRTDGQRRYRP
;
A
#
# COMPACT_ATOMS: atom_id res chain seq x y z
N MET A 1 12.79 -8.13 11.31
CA MET A 1 12.18 -8.01 9.96
C MET A 1 13.09 -8.56 8.85
N PRO A 2 14.31 -8.02 8.61
CA PRO A 2 15.10 -8.39 7.43
C PRO A 2 15.46 -9.88 7.38
N VAL A 3 15.81 -10.46 8.53
CA VAL A 3 16.15 -11.88 8.69
C VAL A 3 15.01 -12.78 8.21
N VAL A 4 13.77 -12.47 8.62
CA VAL A 4 12.61 -13.29 8.26
C VAL A 4 12.26 -13.15 6.79
N LEU A 5 12.34 -11.94 6.22
CA LEU A 5 12.07 -11.72 4.81
C LEU A 5 13.07 -12.47 3.92
N LEU A 6 14.37 -12.37 4.24
CA LEU A 6 15.42 -13.11 3.55
C LEU A 6 15.25 -14.63 3.70
N GLY A 7 14.92 -15.10 4.90
CA GLY A 7 14.60 -16.51 5.13
C GLY A 7 13.41 -16.97 4.30
N THR A 8 12.37 -16.14 4.16
CA THR A 8 11.17 -16.46 3.37
C THR A 8 11.52 -16.58 1.89
N PHE A 9 12.36 -15.69 1.34
CA PHE A 9 12.88 -15.87 -0.02
C PHE A 9 13.64 -17.18 -0.19
N GLY A 10 14.42 -17.59 0.81
CA GLY A 10 15.08 -18.90 0.83
C GLY A 10 14.09 -20.06 0.80
N VAL A 11 13.03 -20.01 1.61
CA VAL A 11 11.97 -21.03 1.60
C VAL A 11 11.23 -21.06 0.26
N LEU A 12 10.86 -19.90 -0.29
CA LEU A 12 10.22 -19.82 -1.60
C LEU A 12 11.10 -20.43 -2.70
N ALA A 13 12.40 -20.16 -2.69
CA ALA A 13 13.35 -20.76 -3.63
C ALA A 13 13.42 -22.29 -3.48
N LEU A 14 13.42 -22.82 -2.25
CA LEU A 14 13.41 -24.26 -1.99
C LEU A 14 12.15 -24.95 -2.52
N PHE A 15 11.00 -24.29 -2.45
CA PHE A 15 9.74 -24.78 -3.01
C PHE A 15 9.54 -24.47 -4.50
N GLY A 16 10.55 -23.87 -5.16
CA GLY A 16 10.51 -23.55 -6.59
C GLY A 16 9.59 -22.39 -6.96
N TYR A 17 9.23 -21.53 -6.00
CA TYR A 17 8.45 -20.32 -6.28
C TYR A 17 9.34 -19.20 -6.81
N SER A 18 8.81 -18.44 -7.76
CA SER A 18 9.46 -17.24 -8.30
C SER A 18 9.11 -15.98 -7.50
N ILE A 19 9.96 -14.96 -7.64
CA ILE A 19 9.62 -13.61 -7.22
C ILE A 19 8.71 -13.02 -8.30
N ASN A 20 7.46 -12.74 -7.94
CA ASN A 20 6.45 -12.18 -8.83
C ASN A 20 5.53 -11.23 -8.04
N THR A 21 4.60 -10.57 -8.72
CA THR A 21 3.70 -9.60 -8.09
C THR A 21 2.93 -10.18 -6.90
N LEU A 22 2.50 -11.44 -6.98
CA LEU A 22 1.69 -12.10 -5.95
C LEU A 22 2.53 -12.47 -4.73
N THR A 23 3.72 -13.05 -4.93
CA THR A 23 4.63 -13.38 -3.82
C THR A 23 5.14 -12.11 -3.14
N LEU A 24 5.41 -11.04 -3.89
CA LEU A 24 5.77 -9.74 -3.31
C LEU A 24 4.60 -9.11 -2.55
N PHE A 25 3.37 -9.20 -3.04
CA PHE A 25 2.19 -8.69 -2.33
C PHE A 25 1.97 -9.44 -1.01
N ALA A 26 2.11 -10.77 -1.02
CA ALA A 26 2.06 -11.59 0.17
C ALA A 26 3.16 -11.21 1.18
N MET A 27 4.38 -10.94 0.71
CA MET A 27 5.48 -10.47 1.55
C MET A 27 5.17 -9.12 2.21
N VAL A 28 4.59 -8.17 1.46
CA VAL A 28 4.21 -6.86 1.99
C VAL A 28 3.14 -7.00 3.08
N LEU A 29 2.13 -7.84 2.86
CA LEU A 29 1.10 -8.11 3.88
C LEU A 29 1.68 -8.83 5.09
N ALA A 30 2.64 -9.72 4.89
CA ALA A 30 3.34 -10.38 5.97
C ALA A 30 4.11 -9.41 6.87
N ILE A 31 4.57 -8.24 6.38
CA ILE A 31 5.29 -7.26 7.21
C ILE A 31 4.47 -6.85 8.44
N GLY A 32 3.16 -6.66 8.29
CA GLY A 32 2.28 -6.32 9.42
C GLY A 32 2.25 -7.40 10.49
N LEU A 33 2.18 -8.67 10.06
CA LEU A 33 2.18 -9.84 10.94
C LEU A 33 3.54 -10.08 11.58
N LEU A 34 4.62 -9.87 10.82
CA LEU A 34 6.01 -10.07 11.25
C LEU A 34 6.37 -9.08 12.37
N VAL A 35 6.01 -7.81 12.19
CA VAL A 35 6.31 -6.75 13.16
C VAL A 35 5.63 -7.01 14.51
N ASP A 36 4.43 -7.61 14.49
CA ASP A 36 3.66 -7.92 15.70
C ASP A 36 4.44 -8.83 16.66
N ASP A 37 4.97 -9.96 16.20
CA ASP A 37 5.72 -10.90 17.04
C ASP A 37 6.91 -10.23 17.74
N ALA A 38 7.67 -9.42 17.00
CA ALA A 38 8.83 -8.73 17.54
C ALA A 38 8.44 -7.64 18.55
N ILE A 39 7.37 -6.89 18.27
CA ILE A 39 6.85 -5.86 19.17
C ILE A 39 6.32 -6.49 20.45
N VAL A 40 5.52 -7.56 20.36
CA VAL A 40 4.94 -8.24 21.53
C VAL A 40 6.03 -8.72 22.49
N VAL A 41 7.12 -9.28 21.96
CA VAL A 41 8.27 -9.69 22.78
C VAL A 41 8.91 -8.47 23.46
N VAL A 42 9.26 -7.42 22.70
CA VAL A 42 9.93 -6.23 23.24
C VAL A 42 9.06 -5.52 24.28
N GLU A 43 7.77 -5.33 24.00
CA GLU A 43 6.82 -4.66 24.87
C GLU A 43 6.62 -5.44 26.18
N ASN A 44 6.52 -6.77 26.12
CA ASN A 44 6.37 -7.57 27.33
C ASN A 44 7.64 -7.54 28.20
N VAL A 45 8.83 -7.53 27.59
CA VAL A 45 10.09 -7.33 28.33
C VAL A 45 10.13 -5.95 28.98
N GLU A 46 9.78 -4.89 28.25
CA GLU A 46 9.76 -3.53 28.78
C GLU A 46 8.75 -3.37 29.91
N ARG A 47 7.57 -4.00 29.80
CA ARG A 47 6.56 -4.05 30.87
C ARG A 47 7.14 -4.66 32.15
N ILE A 48 7.78 -5.83 32.07
CA ILE A 48 8.39 -6.49 33.23
C ILE A 48 9.53 -5.64 33.83
N MET A 49 10.39 -5.07 32.99
CA MET A 49 11.45 -4.16 33.46
C MET A 49 10.90 -2.93 34.17
N ARG A 50 9.77 -2.37 33.68
CA ARG A 50 9.13 -1.18 34.25
C ARG A 50 8.39 -1.50 35.55
N ASP A 51 7.62 -2.58 35.58
CA ASP A 51 6.70 -2.88 36.66
C ASP A 51 7.40 -3.60 37.84
N GLU A 52 8.43 -4.41 37.54
CA GLU A 52 9.15 -5.21 38.55
C GLU A 52 10.59 -4.74 38.79
N GLY A 53 11.13 -3.88 37.93
CA GLY A 53 12.49 -3.33 38.09
C GLY A 53 13.62 -4.32 37.79
N LEU A 54 13.34 -5.43 37.10
CA LEU A 54 14.33 -6.45 36.74
C LEU A 54 15.32 -5.95 35.66
N PRO A 55 16.58 -6.42 35.68
CA PRO A 55 17.52 -6.15 34.60
C PRO A 55 17.06 -6.83 33.30
N ALA A 56 17.48 -6.30 32.14
CA ALA A 56 16.98 -6.71 30.82
C ALA A 56 17.04 -8.21 30.56
N ARG A 57 18.11 -8.88 31.01
CA ARG A 57 18.27 -10.33 30.86
C ARG A 57 17.24 -11.13 31.65
N GLU A 58 17.08 -10.82 32.94
CA GLU A 58 16.12 -11.50 33.82
C GLU A 58 14.67 -11.21 33.40
N ALA A 59 14.39 -9.96 33.02
CA ALA A 59 13.09 -9.58 32.48
C ALA A 59 12.76 -10.32 31.18
N THR A 60 13.75 -10.54 30.33
CA THR A 60 13.58 -11.30 29.09
C THR A 60 13.28 -12.78 29.37
N GLU A 61 14.01 -13.39 30.29
CA GLU A 61 13.81 -14.80 30.65
C GLU A 61 12.41 -15.02 31.24
N LYS A 62 11.98 -14.10 32.13
CA LYS A 62 10.61 -14.10 32.66
C LYS A 62 9.56 -13.88 31.57
N SER A 63 9.76 -12.88 30.71
CA SER A 63 8.86 -12.54 29.61
C SER A 63 8.60 -13.74 28.70
N MET A 64 9.66 -14.45 28.30
CA MET A 64 9.54 -15.62 27.43
C MET A 64 8.75 -16.74 28.09
N GLY A 65 8.84 -16.92 29.41
CA GLY A 65 8.00 -17.85 30.15
C GLY A 65 6.50 -17.56 30.06
N GLU A 66 6.12 -16.28 29.91
CA GLU A 66 4.72 -15.85 29.83
C GLU A 66 4.14 -15.97 28.41
N ILE A 67 4.91 -15.59 27.38
CA ILE A 67 4.38 -15.38 26.03
C ILE A 67 4.75 -16.46 25.00
N SER A 68 5.75 -17.32 25.26
CA SER A 68 6.22 -18.30 24.25
C SER A 68 5.09 -19.19 23.72
N GLY A 69 4.24 -19.70 24.61
CA GLY A 69 3.10 -20.53 24.22
C GLY A 69 2.07 -19.77 23.39
N ALA A 70 1.83 -18.50 23.70
CA ALA A 70 0.91 -17.64 22.96
C ALA A 70 1.44 -17.34 21.55
N LEU A 71 2.74 -17.04 21.40
CA LEU A 71 3.36 -16.80 20.09
C LEU A 71 3.23 -18.02 19.16
N VAL A 72 3.51 -19.22 19.67
CA VAL A 72 3.33 -20.46 18.90
C VAL A 72 1.87 -20.69 18.54
N ALA A 73 0.94 -20.45 19.48
CA ALA A 73 -0.49 -20.60 19.23
C ALA A 73 -0.98 -19.65 18.13
N ILE A 74 -0.58 -18.37 18.18
CA ILE A 74 -0.92 -17.37 17.15
C ILE A 74 -0.39 -17.80 15.79
N ALA A 75 0.85 -18.28 15.72
CA ALA A 75 1.45 -18.79 14.49
C ALA A 75 0.65 -19.93 13.87
N LEU A 76 0.25 -20.90 14.69
CA LEU A 76 -0.51 -22.07 14.27
C LEU A 76 -1.93 -21.69 13.83
N VAL A 77 -2.62 -20.82 14.57
CA VAL A 77 -3.97 -20.35 14.23
C VAL A 77 -3.95 -19.59 12.91
N LEU A 78 -3.02 -18.66 12.74
CA LEU A 78 -2.90 -17.91 11.48
C LEU A 78 -2.49 -18.84 10.34
N SER A 79 -1.57 -19.77 10.56
CA SER A 79 -1.25 -20.80 9.56
C SER A 79 -2.48 -21.62 9.17
N ALA A 80 -3.34 -21.99 10.14
CA ALA A 80 -4.58 -22.72 9.88
C ALA A 80 -5.62 -21.90 9.08
N VAL A 81 -5.61 -20.57 9.19
CA VAL A 81 -6.44 -19.69 8.37
C VAL A 81 -5.94 -19.64 6.92
N PHE A 82 -4.62 -19.60 6.71
CA PHE A 82 -4.04 -19.47 5.36
C PHE A 82 -3.89 -20.82 4.63
N LEU A 83 -3.69 -21.92 5.35
CA LEU A 83 -3.38 -23.23 4.78
C LEU A 83 -4.47 -23.80 3.84
N PRO A 84 -5.79 -23.70 4.14
CA PRO A 84 -6.85 -24.20 3.26
C PRO A 84 -6.82 -23.59 1.86
N MET A 85 -6.38 -22.33 1.73
CA MET A 85 -6.31 -21.62 0.45
C MET A 85 -5.26 -22.22 -0.49
N ALA A 86 -4.26 -22.93 0.03
CA ALA A 86 -3.26 -23.61 -0.79
C ALA A 86 -3.83 -24.85 -1.53
N PHE A 87 -4.97 -25.36 -1.08
CA PHE A 87 -5.63 -26.55 -1.65
C PHE A 87 -6.72 -26.21 -2.67
N PHE A 88 -6.93 -24.93 -2.97
CA PHE A 88 -7.90 -24.53 -3.98
C PHE A 88 -7.44 -25.01 -5.36
N GLY A 89 -8.37 -25.53 -6.16
CA GLY A 89 -8.12 -26.01 -7.51
C GLY A 89 -8.24 -24.92 -8.59
N GLY A 90 -7.91 -25.28 -9.83
CA GLY A 90 -8.04 -24.40 -11.00
C GLY A 90 -7.03 -23.25 -11.04
N SER A 91 -7.21 -22.34 -11.99
CA SER A 91 -6.31 -21.19 -12.18
C SER A 91 -6.29 -20.24 -11.00
N THR A 92 -7.43 -20.08 -10.32
CA THR A 92 -7.55 -19.27 -9.10
C THR A 92 -6.75 -19.87 -7.94
N GLY A 93 -6.73 -21.20 -7.84
CA GLY A 93 -5.97 -21.92 -6.82
C GLY A 93 -4.46 -21.71 -6.89
N VAL A 94 -3.90 -21.60 -8.09
CA VAL A 94 -2.46 -21.32 -8.28
C VAL A 94 -2.06 -19.98 -7.65
N ILE A 95 -2.93 -18.96 -7.78
CA ILE A 95 -2.72 -17.63 -7.24
C ILE A 95 -2.79 -17.66 -5.70
N TYR A 96 -3.85 -18.27 -5.15
CA TYR A 96 -4.01 -18.40 -3.71
C TYR A 96 -2.91 -19.24 -3.05
N ARG A 97 -2.38 -20.25 -3.75
CA ARG A 97 -1.28 -21.08 -3.25
C ARG A 97 0.01 -20.28 -3.08
N GLN A 98 0.36 -19.43 -4.04
CA GLN A 98 1.54 -18.56 -3.94
C GLN A 98 1.43 -17.62 -2.73
N PHE A 99 0.23 -17.07 -2.53
CA PHE A 99 -0.05 -16.17 -1.42
C PHE A 99 0.02 -16.89 -0.06
N SER A 100 -0.66 -18.03 0.06
CA SER A 100 -0.72 -18.85 1.27
C SER A 100 0.66 -19.35 1.70
N VAL A 101 1.43 -19.97 0.80
CA VAL A 101 2.75 -20.52 1.12
C VAL A 101 3.70 -19.41 1.55
N THR A 102 3.65 -18.23 0.92
CA THR A 102 4.50 -17.10 1.29
C THR A 102 4.21 -16.62 2.71
N ILE A 103 2.94 -16.41 3.05
CA ILE A 103 2.55 -15.95 4.39
C ILE A 103 2.90 -16.99 5.45
N ILE A 104 2.55 -18.26 5.24
CA ILE A 104 2.83 -19.33 6.21
C ILE A 104 4.34 -19.48 6.44
N SER A 105 5.14 -19.42 5.37
CA SER A 105 6.60 -19.49 5.47
C SER A 105 7.16 -18.31 6.26
N ALA A 106 6.71 -17.09 5.97
CA ALA A 106 7.13 -15.89 6.70
C ALA A 106 6.74 -15.97 8.17
N MET A 107 5.53 -16.43 8.46
CA MET A 107 5.01 -16.57 9.81
C MET A 107 5.76 -17.60 10.65
N MET A 108 6.02 -18.79 10.10
CA MET A 108 6.77 -19.83 10.80
C MET A 108 8.19 -19.37 11.10
N LEU A 109 8.84 -18.70 10.15
CA LEU A 109 10.15 -18.09 10.36
C LEU A 109 10.10 -16.92 11.36
N SER A 110 9.03 -16.14 11.37
CA SER A 110 8.82 -15.04 12.33
C SER A 110 8.86 -15.54 13.75
N VAL A 111 8.11 -16.59 14.04
CA VAL A 111 8.03 -17.17 15.39
C VAL A 111 9.36 -17.80 15.79
N VAL A 112 10.05 -18.48 14.88
CA VAL A 112 11.42 -18.96 15.16
C VAL A 112 12.32 -17.80 15.56
N VAL A 113 12.28 -16.67 14.84
CA VAL A 113 13.08 -15.47 15.16
C VAL A 113 12.61 -14.77 16.44
N ALA A 114 11.30 -14.77 16.73
CA ALA A 114 10.71 -14.20 17.94
C ALA A 114 11.05 -15.01 19.20
N LEU A 115 11.24 -16.32 19.07
CA LEU A 115 11.63 -17.20 20.18
C LEU A 115 13.14 -17.31 20.38
N THR A 116 13.96 -16.92 19.38
CA THR A 116 15.42 -17.11 19.43
C THR A 116 16.19 -15.79 19.42
N LEU A 117 16.15 -15.06 18.30
CA LEU A 117 16.96 -13.87 18.09
C LEU A 117 16.42 -12.67 18.87
N THR A 118 15.10 -12.46 18.87
CA THR A 118 14.47 -11.29 19.50
C THR A 118 14.75 -11.25 21.01
N PRO A 119 14.59 -12.34 21.78
CA PRO A 119 14.90 -12.34 23.21
C PRO A 119 16.40 -12.15 23.46
N ALA A 120 17.26 -12.77 22.65
CA ALA A 120 18.70 -12.57 22.75
C ALA A 120 19.10 -11.09 22.56
N LEU A 121 18.47 -10.40 21.61
CA LEU A 121 18.69 -8.97 21.38
C LEU A 121 18.09 -8.12 22.52
N CYS A 122 16.91 -8.44 23.03
CA CYS A 122 16.32 -7.75 24.18
C CYS A 122 17.24 -7.83 25.40
N GLY A 123 17.73 -9.02 25.74
CA GLY A 123 18.63 -9.21 26.88
C GLY A 123 19.98 -8.51 26.74
N ALA A 124 20.48 -8.31 25.51
CA ALA A 124 21.78 -7.71 25.23
C ALA A 124 21.75 -6.19 25.01
N LEU A 125 20.71 -5.66 24.36
CA LEU A 125 20.66 -4.27 23.88
C LEU A 125 19.68 -3.40 24.67
N LEU A 126 18.67 -3.99 25.30
CA LEU A 126 17.64 -3.20 25.98
C LEU A 126 18.22 -2.62 27.27
N SER A 127 18.06 -1.31 27.45
CA SER A 127 18.53 -0.61 28.65
C SER A 127 17.36 0.00 29.39
N HIS A 128 17.43 -0.04 30.72
CA HIS A 128 16.39 0.52 31.57
C HIS A 128 16.44 2.05 31.52
N SER A 129 15.50 2.68 30.81
CA SER A 129 15.36 4.13 30.76
C SER A 129 14.24 4.58 31.69
N LYS A 130 14.51 5.56 32.57
CA LYS A 130 13.47 6.14 33.42
C LYS A 130 12.40 6.79 32.52
N PRO A 131 11.09 6.59 32.81
CA PRO A 131 10.04 7.14 31.97
C PRO A 131 10.17 8.66 31.85
N HIS A 132 10.11 9.17 30.63
CA HIS A 132 10.17 10.61 30.37
C HIS A 132 8.97 11.31 31.02
N THR A 133 9.23 12.16 32.02
CA THR A 133 8.18 12.87 32.77
C THR A 133 7.93 14.29 32.27
N LYS A 134 8.85 14.86 31.50
CA LYS A 134 8.81 16.25 30.98
C LYS A 134 8.89 16.28 29.45
N GLY A 135 8.46 17.40 28.86
CA GLY A 135 8.45 17.60 27.41
C GLY A 135 7.34 16.85 26.69
N PHE A 136 7.51 16.68 25.37
CA PHE A 136 6.55 16.01 24.48
C PHE A 136 6.23 14.57 24.94
N PHE A 137 7.27 13.76 25.20
CA PHE A 137 7.11 12.38 25.67
C PHE A 137 6.40 12.30 27.03
N GLY A 138 6.63 13.24 27.95
CA GLY A 138 5.89 13.31 29.20
C GLY A 138 4.41 13.68 29.03
N ALA A 139 4.08 14.56 28.08
CA ALA A 139 2.68 14.87 27.74
C ALA A 139 1.99 13.67 27.10
N PHE A 140 2.67 12.96 26.20
CA PHE A 140 2.19 11.74 25.58
C PHE A 140 1.92 10.65 26.64
N ASN A 141 2.86 10.39 27.55
CA ASN A 141 2.68 9.41 28.62
C ASN A 141 1.46 9.71 29.51
N ARG A 142 1.22 10.98 29.84
CA ARG A 142 0.01 11.39 30.60
C ARG A 142 -1.28 11.19 29.80
N LEU A 143 -1.26 11.48 28.50
CA LEU A 143 -2.42 11.26 27.63
C LEU A 143 -2.70 9.75 27.47
N TRP A 144 -1.66 8.95 27.27
CA TRP A 144 -1.74 7.50 27.17
C TRP A 144 -2.36 6.90 28.43
N GLY A 145 -1.82 7.21 29.62
CA GLY A 145 -2.36 6.68 30.89
C GLY A 145 -3.81 7.11 31.16
N ARG A 146 -4.21 8.32 30.76
CA ARG A 146 -5.63 8.76 30.84
C ARG A 146 -6.52 7.94 29.91
N THR A 147 -6.03 7.63 28.72
CA THR A 147 -6.76 6.87 27.69
C THR A 147 -6.91 5.42 28.11
N GLU A 148 -5.86 4.81 28.64
CA GLU A 148 -5.84 3.45 29.20
C GLU A 148 -6.84 3.31 30.36
N ALA A 149 -6.78 4.20 31.35
CA ALA A 149 -7.73 4.18 32.48
C ALA A 149 -9.18 4.45 32.02
N GLY A 150 -9.37 5.26 30.97
CA GLY A 150 -10.67 5.45 30.33
C GLY A 150 -11.17 4.17 29.65
N TYR A 151 -10.31 3.50 28.89
CA TYR A 151 -10.60 2.24 28.21
C TYR A 151 -10.97 1.14 29.20
N GLN A 152 -10.16 0.91 30.24
CA GLN A 152 -10.41 -0.09 31.28
C GLN A 152 -11.78 0.10 31.94
N ARG A 153 -12.15 1.34 32.30
CA ARG A 153 -13.46 1.65 32.89
C ARG A 153 -14.63 1.35 31.95
N ARG A 154 -14.48 1.63 30.65
CA ARG A 154 -15.51 1.33 29.64
C ARG A 154 -15.67 -0.16 29.42
N VAL A 155 -14.57 -0.91 29.34
CA VAL A 155 -14.61 -2.38 29.20
C VAL A 155 -15.32 -3.01 30.41
N LEU A 156 -14.91 -2.66 31.63
CA LEU A 156 -15.53 -3.14 32.86
C LEU A 156 -17.02 -2.74 32.97
N GLY A 157 -17.37 -1.53 32.53
CA GLY A 157 -18.75 -1.08 32.45
C GLY A 157 -19.58 -1.84 31.39
N GLY A 158 -18.96 -2.17 30.26
CA GLY A 158 -19.57 -2.93 29.15
C GLY A 158 -19.85 -4.38 29.51
N LEU A 159 -18.96 -5.02 30.26
CA LEU A 159 -19.14 -6.38 30.79
C LEU A 159 -20.43 -6.53 31.62
N ARG A 160 -20.83 -5.48 32.35
CA ARG A 160 -22.10 -5.46 33.11
C ARG A 160 -23.34 -5.33 32.22
N ARG A 161 -23.18 -5.00 30.94
CA ARG A 161 -24.25 -4.81 29.95
C ARG A 161 -24.14 -5.84 28.83
N GLY A 162 -23.94 -7.11 29.20
CA GLY A 162 -23.72 -8.22 28.26
C GLY A 162 -24.78 -8.31 27.16
N ALA A 163 -26.07 -8.13 27.48
CA ALA A 163 -27.15 -8.14 26.49
C ALA A 163 -27.02 -7.03 25.44
N VAL A 164 -26.61 -5.82 25.85
CA VAL A 164 -26.37 -4.70 24.92
C VAL A 164 -25.14 -4.97 24.07
N MET A 165 -24.06 -5.50 24.66
CA MET A 165 -22.86 -5.88 23.92
C MET A 165 -23.14 -7.00 22.91
N MET A 166 -23.97 -7.98 23.27
CA MET A 166 -24.39 -9.05 22.38
C MET A 166 -25.29 -8.53 21.25
N GLY A 167 -26.20 -7.60 21.55
CA GLY A 167 -27.00 -6.91 20.54
C GLY A 167 -26.13 -6.11 19.56
N ALA A 168 -25.11 -5.41 20.06
CA ALA A 168 -24.14 -4.70 19.22
C ALA A 168 -23.32 -5.66 18.36
N TYR A 169 -22.87 -6.80 18.91
CA TYR A 169 -22.16 -7.84 18.17
C TYR A 169 -23.03 -8.43 17.05
N ALA A 170 -24.28 -8.80 17.36
CA ALA A 170 -25.23 -9.29 16.37
C ALA A 170 -25.51 -8.26 15.26
N LEU A 171 -25.60 -6.97 15.62
CA LEU A 171 -25.75 -5.87 14.66
C LEU A 171 -24.53 -5.77 13.73
N ILE A 172 -23.30 -5.87 14.25
CA ILE A 172 -22.08 -5.86 13.45
C ILE A 172 -22.02 -7.06 12.51
N CYS A 173 -22.35 -8.26 13.00
CA CYS A 173 -22.43 -9.47 12.15
C CYS A 173 -23.47 -9.31 11.05
N GLY A 174 -24.66 -8.79 11.36
CA GLY A 174 -25.71 -8.50 10.37
C GLY A 174 -25.27 -7.46 9.34
N ALA A 175 -24.63 -6.38 9.78
CA ALA A 175 -24.09 -5.36 8.89
C ALA A 175 -23.00 -5.92 7.97
N MET A 176 -22.11 -6.76 8.49
CA MET A 176 -21.07 -7.44 7.71
C MET A 176 -21.69 -8.38 6.66
N ALA A 177 -22.70 -9.17 7.04
CA ALA A 177 -23.41 -10.05 6.10
C ALA A 177 -24.08 -9.27 4.97
N LEU A 178 -24.73 -8.14 5.29
CA LEU A 178 -25.32 -7.25 4.29
C LEU A 178 -24.27 -6.61 3.37
N ALA A 179 -23.13 -6.20 3.92
CA ALA A 179 -22.03 -5.63 3.14
C ALA A 179 -21.42 -6.67 2.19
N MET A 180 -21.19 -7.89 2.67
CA MET A 180 -20.69 -9.01 1.85
C MET A 180 -21.66 -9.37 0.73
N TRP A 181 -22.97 -9.34 0.99
CA TRP A 181 -23.96 -9.61 -0.05
C TRP A 181 -23.98 -8.55 -1.15
N LYS A 182 -23.68 -7.28 -0.81
CA LYS A 182 -23.68 -6.18 -1.78
C LYS A 182 -22.36 -5.97 -2.52
N LEU A 183 -21.26 -6.60 -2.10
CA LEU A 183 -19.94 -6.36 -2.68
C LEU A 183 -19.78 -7.16 -3.99
N PRO A 184 -19.65 -6.51 -5.16
CA PRO A 184 -19.42 -7.21 -6.41
C PRO A 184 -18.06 -7.90 -6.38
N GLY A 185 -18.03 -9.18 -6.80
CA GLY A 185 -16.79 -9.93 -6.94
C GLY A 185 -16.03 -9.52 -8.19
N SER A 186 -14.75 -9.25 -8.05
CA SER A 186 -13.79 -9.14 -9.16
C SER A 186 -12.57 -10.00 -8.83
N PHE A 187 -11.95 -10.61 -9.84
CA PHE A 187 -10.81 -11.49 -9.59
C PHE A 187 -9.52 -10.70 -9.33
N LEU A 188 -9.10 -9.89 -10.30
CA LEU A 188 -7.98 -8.96 -10.18
C LEU A 188 -8.39 -7.63 -10.80
N PRO A 189 -7.94 -6.49 -10.25
CA PRO A 189 -8.16 -5.19 -10.88
C PRO A 189 -7.42 -5.15 -12.22
N VAL A 190 -8.01 -4.46 -13.20
CA VAL A 190 -7.27 -4.10 -14.42
C VAL A 190 -6.26 -3.01 -14.06
N GLU A 191 -5.00 -3.26 -14.39
CA GLU A 191 -3.91 -2.31 -14.19
C GLU A 191 -3.56 -1.66 -15.52
N ASP A 192 -3.13 -0.40 -15.47
CA ASP A 192 -2.53 0.25 -16.63
C ASP A 192 -1.14 -0.38 -16.86
N GLN A 193 -1.07 -1.27 -17.85
CA GLN A 193 0.16 -1.93 -18.26
C GLN A 193 1.05 -1.06 -19.14
N GLY A 194 0.66 0.20 -19.37
CA GLY A 194 1.32 1.09 -20.31
C GLY A 194 1.14 0.64 -21.75
N GLU A 195 0.21 -0.28 -22.04
CA GLU A 195 -0.19 -0.65 -23.39
C GLU A 195 -1.71 -0.70 -23.49
N ILE A 196 -2.22 -0.21 -24.61
CA ILE A 196 -3.60 -0.42 -25.01
C ILE A 196 -3.60 -1.19 -26.32
N MET A 197 -4.63 -2.00 -26.54
CA MET A 197 -4.82 -2.73 -27.79
C MET A 197 -6.12 -2.28 -28.45
N VAL A 198 -6.02 -1.67 -29.63
CA VAL A 198 -7.19 -1.28 -30.42
C VAL A 198 -7.41 -2.26 -31.54
N GLN A 199 -8.57 -2.91 -31.53
CA GLN A 199 -9.02 -3.83 -32.57
C GLN A 199 -10.20 -3.19 -33.33
N TYR A 200 -10.05 -3.03 -34.64
CA TYR A 200 -11.14 -2.63 -35.53
C TYR A 200 -11.37 -3.73 -36.57
N THR A 201 -12.63 -3.99 -36.89
CA THR A 201 -13.05 -5.04 -37.83
C THR A 201 -13.84 -4.45 -38.98
N LEU A 202 -13.36 -4.68 -40.20
CA LEU A 202 -14.06 -4.24 -41.41
C LEU A 202 -15.06 -5.31 -41.88
N PRO A 203 -16.10 -4.91 -42.64
CA PRO A 203 -17.04 -5.85 -43.26
C PRO A 203 -16.34 -6.86 -44.16
N ALA A 204 -16.97 -8.03 -44.29
CA ALA A 204 -16.50 -9.10 -45.17
C ALA A 204 -16.29 -8.59 -46.61
N GLY A 205 -15.11 -8.85 -47.18
CA GLY A 205 -14.75 -8.47 -48.55
C GLY A 205 -14.02 -7.13 -48.66
N ALA A 206 -13.74 -6.45 -47.53
CA ALA A 206 -12.88 -5.27 -47.53
C ALA A 206 -11.47 -5.61 -48.01
N THR A 207 -10.94 -4.78 -48.93
CA THR A 207 -9.58 -4.91 -49.44
C THR A 207 -8.55 -4.41 -48.42
N ALA A 208 -7.31 -4.88 -48.53
CA ALA A 208 -6.20 -4.40 -47.69
C ALA A 208 -6.02 -2.87 -47.75
N VAL A 209 -6.35 -2.25 -48.89
CA VAL A 209 -6.31 -0.79 -49.07
C VAL A 209 -7.34 -0.07 -48.19
N ARG A 210 -8.56 -0.60 -48.07
CA ARG A 210 -9.59 -0.03 -47.18
C ARG A 210 -9.20 -0.16 -45.72
N THR A 211 -8.59 -1.28 -45.35
CA THR A 211 -8.05 -1.51 -44.01
C THR A 211 -6.94 -0.50 -43.68
N ALA A 212 -6.00 -0.30 -44.61
CA ALA A 212 -4.89 0.64 -44.43
C ALA A 212 -5.36 2.10 -44.23
N GLU A 213 -6.47 2.51 -44.86
CA GLU A 213 -7.03 3.84 -44.66
C GLU A 213 -7.66 4.01 -43.27
N VAL A 214 -8.39 3.01 -42.77
CA VAL A 214 -8.91 3.02 -41.40
C VAL A 214 -7.76 3.03 -40.39
N ARG A 215 -6.73 2.21 -40.62
CA ARG A 215 -5.50 2.22 -39.82
C ARG A 215 -4.89 3.61 -39.75
N ARG A 216 -4.74 4.29 -40.89
CA ARG A 216 -4.18 5.64 -40.94
C ARG A 216 -4.99 6.61 -40.08
N GLN A 217 -6.32 6.55 -40.15
CA GLN A 217 -7.20 7.41 -39.34
C GLN A 217 -7.04 7.15 -37.84
N VAL A 218 -6.96 5.88 -37.43
CA VAL A 218 -6.75 5.50 -36.03
C VAL A 218 -5.37 5.96 -35.55
N THR A 219 -4.32 5.69 -36.31
CA THR A 219 -2.95 6.11 -36.01
C THR A 219 -2.85 7.64 -35.90
N ASP A 220 -3.40 8.38 -36.86
CA ASP A 220 -3.41 9.84 -36.85
C ASP A 220 -4.15 10.39 -35.63
N TRP A 221 -5.23 9.73 -35.18
CA TRP A 221 -5.94 10.13 -33.96
C TRP A 221 -5.05 10.00 -32.72
N PHE A 222 -4.34 8.89 -32.55
CA PHE A 222 -3.41 8.71 -31.42
C PHE A 222 -2.22 9.67 -31.48
N LEU A 223 -1.69 9.95 -32.67
CA LEU A 223 -0.57 10.89 -32.85
C LEU A 223 -0.95 12.36 -32.68
N THR A 224 -2.22 12.73 -32.86
CA THR A 224 -2.69 14.12 -32.77
C THR A 224 -3.42 14.42 -31.47
N LYS A 225 -4.39 13.60 -31.09
CA LYS A 225 -5.25 13.82 -29.91
C LYS A 225 -4.65 13.25 -28.64
N GLU A 226 -4.04 12.07 -28.71
CA GLU A 226 -3.45 11.38 -27.55
C GLU A 226 -1.92 11.40 -27.56
N LYS A 227 -1.32 12.41 -28.21
CA LYS A 227 0.14 12.55 -28.34
C LYS A 227 0.87 12.57 -27.00
N ALA A 228 0.23 13.12 -25.96
CA ALA A 228 0.80 13.15 -24.61
C ALA A 228 0.90 11.76 -23.97
N ASN A 229 0.02 10.85 -24.38
CA ASN A 229 -0.15 9.51 -23.83
C ASN A 229 0.34 8.42 -24.78
N THR A 230 0.90 8.74 -25.94
CA THR A 230 1.30 7.75 -26.96
C THR A 230 2.77 7.94 -27.33
N ASP A 231 3.60 6.91 -27.08
CA ASP A 231 5.03 6.95 -27.40
C ASP A 231 5.36 6.18 -28.69
N VAL A 232 4.85 4.95 -28.80
CA VAL A 232 5.06 4.08 -29.97
C VAL A 232 3.72 3.52 -30.39
N ILE A 233 3.49 3.46 -31.71
CA ILE A 233 2.35 2.79 -32.32
C ILE A 233 2.88 1.63 -33.15
N PHE A 234 2.48 0.42 -32.81
CA PHE A 234 2.70 -0.77 -33.64
C PHE A 234 1.39 -1.17 -34.30
N THR A 235 1.38 -1.42 -35.62
CA THR A 235 0.20 -1.84 -36.38
C THR A 235 0.49 -3.09 -37.17
N VAL A 236 -0.45 -4.03 -37.24
CA VAL A 236 -0.33 -5.27 -38.02
C VAL A 236 -1.59 -5.49 -38.82
N ASP A 237 -1.49 -5.38 -40.14
CA ASP A 237 -2.58 -5.66 -41.05
C ASP A 237 -2.79 -7.18 -41.22
N GLY A 238 -4.04 -7.64 -41.22
CA GLY A 238 -4.41 -9.03 -41.58
C GLY A 238 -4.34 -10.09 -40.47
N PHE A 239 -4.11 -9.74 -39.21
CA PHE A 239 -3.97 -10.70 -38.09
C PHE A 239 -5.01 -10.50 -36.98
N SER A 240 -5.98 -11.42 -36.80
CA SER A 240 -6.92 -11.39 -35.68
C SER A 240 -6.65 -12.44 -34.61
N PHE A 241 -6.91 -12.12 -33.33
CA PHE A 241 -6.90 -13.09 -32.22
C PHE A 241 -7.93 -14.21 -32.38
N SER A 242 -8.97 -14.01 -33.20
CA SER A 242 -10.01 -14.99 -33.52
C SER A 242 -9.69 -15.90 -34.73
N GLY A 243 -8.50 -15.75 -35.33
CA GLY A 243 -8.02 -16.56 -36.47
C GLY A 243 -7.28 -15.72 -37.52
N SER A 244 -6.22 -16.27 -38.10
CA SER A 244 -5.52 -15.70 -39.26
C SER A 244 -6.28 -16.06 -40.54
N GLY A 245 -6.96 -15.08 -41.12
CA GLY A 245 -7.81 -15.26 -42.30
C GLY A 245 -7.02 -15.20 -43.60
N ALA A 246 -6.23 -16.22 -43.92
CA ALA A 246 -5.90 -16.54 -45.31
C ALA A 246 -6.86 -17.59 -45.93
N GLU A 247 -7.60 -18.35 -45.09
CA GLU A 247 -8.38 -19.51 -45.56
C GLU A 247 -9.90 -19.43 -45.34
N ARG A 248 -10.47 -18.28 -44.98
CA ARG A 248 -11.93 -18.08 -45.01
C ARG A 248 -12.31 -17.26 -46.22
N ARG A 249 -12.82 -17.95 -47.24
CA ARG A 249 -13.35 -17.41 -48.50
C ARG A 249 -14.55 -16.46 -48.37
N ASP A 250 -14.99 -16.18 -47.14
CA ASP A 250 -15.95 -15.12 -46.83
C ASP A 250 -15.33 -14.18 -45.81
N GLY A 251 -14.89 -13.03 -46.32
CA GLY A 251 -14.68 -11.84 -45.50
C GLY A 251 -13.39 -11.81 -44.70
N LEU A 252 -12.42 -11.05 -45.21
CA LEU A 252 -11.26 -10.57 -44.49
C LEU A 252 -11.69 -9.81 -43.22
N ARG A 253 -11.82 -10.53 -42.10
CA ARG A 253 -11.87 -9.95 -40.77
C ARG A 253 -10.46 -9.59 -40.37
N VAL A 254 -10.01 -8.42 -40.81
CA VAL A 254 -8.83 -7.81 -40.20
C VAL A 254 -9.26 -7.38 -38.81
N ALA A 255 -8.55 -7.90 -37.82
CA ALA A 255 -8.50 -7.27 -36.53
C ALA A 255 -7.06 -6.79 -36.42
N GLU A 256 -6.81 -5.60 -35.90
CA GLU A 256 -5.44 -5.10 -35.77
C GLU A 256 -5.11 -4.96 -34.28
N LYS A 257 -3.81 -4.98 -33.98
CA LYS A 257 -3.28 -4.67 -32.66
C LYS A 257 -2.57 -3.34 -32.80
N LEU A 258 -3.24 -2.26 -32.41
CA LEU A 258 -2.55 -0.99 -32.12
C LEU A 258 -2.02 -1.08 -30.71
N VAL A 259 -0.72 -1.35 -30.52
CA VAL A 259 -0.08 -1.14 -29.20
C VAL A 259 0.34 0.31 -29.14
N ALA A 260 -0.39 1.13 -28.38
CA ALA A 260 0.09 2.43 -27.98
C ALA A 260 0.76 2.28 -26.61
N ALA A 261 2.08 2.42 -26.57
CA ALA A 261 2.82 2.44 -25.31
C ALA A 261 2.53 3.79 -24.60
N GLN A 262 1.82 3.77 -23.48
CA GLN A 262 1.52 4.95 -22.68
C GLN A 262 2.69 5.32 -21.76
N ARG A 263 2.98 6.61 -21.64
CA ARG A 263 3.98 7.09 -20.68
C ARG A 263 3.48 6.87 -19.26
N GLY A 264 4.09 5.93 -18.55
CA GLY A 264 3.79 5.67 -17.13
C GLY A 264 3.90 6.94 -16.30
N THR A 265 2.78 7.37 -15.71
CA THR A 265 2.75 8.52 -14.80
C THR A 265 3.37 8.15 -13.45
N THR A 266 4.69 8.29 -13.33
CA THR A 266 5.33 8.37 -12.00
C THR A 266 5.17 9.81 -11.50
N THR A 267 4.13 10.06 -10.71
CA THR A 267 4.05 11.26 -9.87
C THR A 267 5.17 11.22 -8.83
N ARG A 268 6.32 11.82 -9.12
CA ARG A 268 7.33 12.18 -8.11
C ARG A 268 6.85 13.41 -7.34
N PRO A 269 6.65 13.35 -6.01
CA PRO A 269 6.32 14.54 -5.24
C PRO A 269 7.58 15.43 -5.08
N GLY A 270 7.48 16.63 -5.63
CA GLY A 270 8.22 17.85 -5.26
C GLY A 270 9.69 17.72 -4.85
N HIS A 271 10.61 17.91 -5.80
CA HIS A 271 11.97 18.33 -5.50
C HIS A 271 12.20 19.77 -6.00
N ARG A 272 12.15 20.73 -5.07
CA ARG A 272 12.82 22.03 -5.26
C ARG A 272 14.33 21.82 -5.09
N PRO A 273 15.19 22.43 -5.91
CA PRO A 273 16.63 22.37 -5.68
C PRO A 273 17.02 23.32 -4.54
N ALA A 274 17.44 22.75 -3.42
CA ALA A 274 18.26 23.45 -2.43
C ALA A 274 19.73 23.33 -2.85
N ARG A 275 20.46 24.44 -2.98
CA ARG A 275 21.92 24.41 -3.04
C ARG A 275 22.52 25.23 -1.91
N HIS A 276 23.27 24.51 -1.10
CA HIS A 276 24.01 24.88 0.09
C HIS A 276 25.06 25.98 -0.13
N GLN A 277 24.98 26.97 0.75
CA GLN A 277 26.04 27.49 1.63
C GLN A 277 27.42 26.79 1.58
N ARG A 278 28.48 27.58 1.40
CA ARG A 278 29.79 27.33 2.00
C ARG A 278 30.26 28.58 2.77
N ALA A 279 30.97 28.30 3.85
CA ALA A 279 31.33 29.13 4.99
C ALA A 279 32.58 29.99 4.76
N GLY A 280 32.80 30.95 5.67
CA GLY A 280 34.13 31.46 6.00
C GLY A 280 34.24 32.98 6.19
N ASP A 281 34.60 33.38 7.41
CA ASP A 281 35.45 34.52 7.77
C ASP A 281 34.88 35.91 8.12
N ASP A 282 34.77 36.07 9.44
CA ASP A 282 35.30 37.12 10.33
C ASP A 282 34.75 38.58 10.29
N PRO A 283 34.46 39.21 11.47
CA PRO A 283 33.68 40.42 11.58
C PRO A 283 34.56 41.65 11.81
N ARG A 284 34.53 42.62 10.90
CA ARG A 284 34.96 44.00 11.20
C ARG A 284 34.13 45.04 10.45
N ARG A 285 33.37 45.83 11.21
CA ARG A 285 33.30 47.32 11.19
C ARG A 285 31.88 47.87 11.38
N HIS A 286 31.73 48.46 12.57
CA HIS A 286 30.98 49.66 13.00
C HIS A 286 29.62 50.06 12.38
N PRO A 287 28.67 50.50 13.23
CA PRO A 287 27.35 50.95 12.84
C PRO A 287 27.33 52.46 12.58
N LEU A 288 26.46 52.92 11.67
CA LEU A 288 26.00 54.30 11.66
C LEU A 288 24.48 54.36 11.64
N ARG A 289 23.98 55.09 12.63
CA ARG A 289 22.61 55.51 12.91
C ARG A 289 22.02 56.36 11.78
N HIS A 290 20.71 56.29 11.61
CA HIS A 290 19.72 57.39 11.77
C HIS A 290 18.40 56.92 11.12
N ASP A 291 17.38 56.56 11.90
CA ASP A 291 16.26 57.39 12.40
C ASP A 291 15.18 57.69 11.32
N PRO A 292 13.90 57.86 11.73
CA PRO A 292 12.77 57.25 11.05
C PRO A 292 11.80 58.32 10.53
N ALA A 293 10.65 57.85 10.05
CA ALA A 293 9.34 58.51 10.04
C ALA A 293 8.74 58.80 8.65
N VAL A 294 7.41 58.83 8.72
CA VAL A 294 6.44 59.37 7.77
C VAL A 294 6.09 58.39 6.64
N GLY A 295 4.83 58.01 6.39
CA GLY A 295 3.56 58.44 6.94
C GLY A 295 2.44 57.74 6.16
N ARG A 296 1.33 57.46 6.85
CA ARG A 296 0.08 56.96 6.27
C ARG A 296 -0.51 57.98 5.29
N ARG A 297 -1.03 57.50 4.15
CA ARG A 297 -2.16 57.99 3.30
C ARG A 297 -2.11 57.16 2.00
N SER A 298 -3.16 56.81 1.28
CA SER A 298 -4.62 56.91 1.36
C SER A 298 -5.16 55.89 0.33
N ARG A 299 -6.42 55.50 0.49
CA ARG A 299 -7.24 54.75 -0.48
C ARG A 299 -7.49 55.54 -1.77
N ALA A 300 -8.05 54.83 -2.77
CA ALA A 300 -8.43 55.20 -4.15
C ALA A 300 -7.26 54.95 -5.12
N GLU A 301 -7.35 54.16 -6.19
CA GLU A 301 -8.43 53.95 -7.16
C GLU A 301 -8.34 52.54 -7.80
N GLN A 302 -9.28 52.22 -8.69
CA GLN A 302 -9.39 51.04 -9.59
C GLN A 302 -10.51 50.04 -9.23
N ARG A 303 -11.75 50.54 -9.33
CA ARG A 303 -12.82 49.84 -10.04
C ARG A 303 -12.82 50.33 -11.49
N LEU A 304 -12.83 49.43 -12.48
CA LEU A 304 -13.77 49.47 -13.62
C LEU A 304 -13.54 48.31 -14.60
N HIS A 305 -14.65 47.61 -14.90
CA HIS A 305 -14.98 46.90 -16.16
C HIS A 305 -14.22 45.60 -16.50
N LEU A 306 -14.82 44.46 -16.86
CA LEU A 306 -16.17 44.16 -17.38
C LEU A 306 -16.71 42.83 -16.80
N ARG A 307 -18.02 42.85 -16.56
CA ARG A 307 -18.89 41.72 -16.26
C ARG A 307 -19.76 41.55 -17.52
N THR A 308 -19.74 40.38 -18.13
CA THR A 308 -20.82 39.93 -19.03
C THR A 308 -21.09 38.47 -18.77
N ASP A 309 -22.25 38.25 -18.14
CA ASP A 309 -23.02 37.02 -18.09
C ASP A 309 -23.34 36.50 -19.49
N GLY A 310 -23.63 35.19 -19.60
CA GLY A 310 -24.28 34.68 -20.79
C GLY A 310 -24.38 33.16 -20.86
N GLN A 311 -25.31 32.60 -20.08
CA GLN A 311 -25.76 31.21 -20.16
C GLN A 311 -26.01 30.72 -21.60
N ARG A 312 -25.73 29.44 -21.86
CA ARG A 312 -26.62 28.58 -22.68
C ARG A 312 -26.42 27.10 -22.34
N ARG A 313 -27.48 26.53 -21.75
CA ARG A 313 -27.80 25.10 -21.70
C ARG A 313 -28.06 24.61 -23.13
N TYR A 314 -27.69 23.37 -23.45
CA TYR A 314 -28.52 22.45 -24.25
C TYR A 314 -27.98 21.01 -24.15
N ARG A 315 -28.87 20.10 -23.73
CA ARG A 315 -28.95 18.65 -23.98
C ARG A 315 -30.37 18.45 -24.56
N PRO A 316 -30.71 17.38 -25.30
CA PRO A 316 -30.20 16.01 -25.20
C PRO A 316 -29.11 15.66 -26.22
#